data_AF-A0A914DL53-F1
#
_entry.id   AF-A0A914DL53-F1
#
_cell.length_a   1.000
_cell.length_b   1.000
_cell.length_c   1.000
_cell.angle_alpha   90.00
_cell.angle_beta   90.00
_cell.angle_gamma   90.00
#
_symmetry.space_group_name_H-M   'P 1'
#
loop_
_entity.id
_entity.type
_entity.pdbx_description
1 polymer ?
#
loop_
_entity_poly.entity_id
_entity_poly.type
_entity_poly.pdbx_seq_one_letter_code
_entity_poly.pdbx_strand_id
1 'polypeptide(L)' 'MVRDVFRLAKENSPSIIFIDEIDAIATKRFDAQTGADREVQRILLELLNQMDGFDQTTNVK' A
#
# COMPACT_ATOMS: atom_id res chain seq x y z
N MET A 1 -4.37 9.43 3.07
CA MET A 1 -4.78 8.11 3.61
C MET A 1 -3.60 7.15 3.65
N VAL A 2 -3.17 6.53 2.54
CA VAL A 2 -2.04 5.57 2.55
C VAL A 2 -0.74 6.21 3.06
N ARG A 3 -0.41 7.41 2.57
CA ARG A 3 0.77 8.19 3.02
C ARG A 3 0.78 8.50 4.51
N ASP A 4 -0.39 8.71 5.12
CA ASP A 4 -0.49 9.05 6.54
C ASP A 4 -0.23 7.83 7.43
N VAL A 5 -0.70 6.65 7.02
CA VAL A 5 -0.43 5.37 7.70
C VAL A 5 1.06 5.08 7.73
N PHE A 6 1.73 5.19 6.58
CA PHE A 6 3.17 4.97 6.48
C PHE A 6 3.98 6.04 7.24
N ARG A 7 3.53 7.30 7.24
CA ARG A 7 4.16 8.35 8.05
C ARG A 7 4.07 8.04 9.55
N LEU A 8 2.89 7.66 10.03
CA LEU A 8 2.68 7.30 11.43
C LEU A 8 3.51 6.07 11.84
N ALA A 9 3.59 5.06 10.97
CA ALA A 9 4.43 3.89 11.19
C ALA A 9 5.92 4.25 11.29
N LYS A 10 6.39 5.21 10.48
CA LYS A 10 7.77 5.71 10.52
C LYS A 10 8.06 6.50 11.80
N GLU A 11 7.14 7.35 12.24
CA GLU A 11 7.26 8.09 13.50
C GLU A 11 7.30 7.17 14.73
N ASN A 12 6.63 6.01 14.66
CA ASN A 12 6.59 5.00 15.71
C ASN A 12 7.53 3.81 15.47
N SER A 13 8.58 4.00 14.67
CA SER A 13 9.56 2.94 14.40
C SER A 13 10.26 2.47 15.71
N PRO A 14 10.39 1.15 15.96
CA PRO A 14 10.05 0.03 15.09
C PRO A 14 8.56 -0.34 15.15
N SER A 15 7.91 -0.44 14.00
CA SER A 15 6.49 -0.80 13.87
C SER A 15 6.28 -1.84 12.76
N ILE A 16 5.15 -2.56 12.82
CA ILE A 16 4.73 -3.56 11.83
C ILE A 16 3.39 -3.10 11.24
N ILE A 17 3.31 -3.02 9.91
CA ILE A 17 2.05 -2.72 9.19
C ILE A 17 1.47 -4.05 8.69
N PHE A 18 0.37 -4.49 9.29
CA PHE A 18 -0.35 -5.66 8.82
C PHE A 18 -1.43 -5.24 7.82
N ILE A 19 -1.43 -5.85 6.64
CA ILE A 19 -2.47 -5.69 5.62
C ILE A 19 -3.22 -7.01 5.53
N ASP A 20 -4.47 -7.01 5.99
CA ASP A 20 -5.36 -8.15 5.82
C ASP A 20 -6.12 -8.03 4.48
N GLU A 21 -6.54 -9.17 3.92
CA GLU A 21 -7.29 -9.24 2.64
C GLU A 21 -6.65 -8.44 1.49
N ILE A 22 -5.32 -8.52 1.33
CA ILE A 22 -4.61 -7.82 0.24
C ILE A 22 -5.07 -8.24 -1.17
N ASP A 23 -5.67 -9.41 -1.30
CA ASP A 23 -6.29 -9.90 -2.52
C ASP A 23 -7.55 -9.10 -2.91
N ALA A 24 -8.24 -8.48 -1.96
CA ALA A 24 -9.38 -7.60 -2.22
C ALA A 24 -8.97 -6.33 -3.00
N ILE A 25 -7.74 -5.85 -2.82
CA ILE A 25 -7.18 -4.71 -3.57
C ILE A 25 -6.34 -5.13 -4.78
N ALA A 26 -5.98 -6.41 -4.87
CA ALA A 26 -5.16 -7.00 -5.94
C ALA A 26 -5.99 -7.83 -6.92
N THR A 27 -7.22 -7.40 -7.22
CA THR A 27 -8.05 -8.01 -8.26
C THR A 27 -7.25 -8.12 -9.56
N LYS A 28 -7.24 -9.32 -10.15
CA LYS A 28 -6.45 -9.65 -11.34
C LYS A 28 -6.67 -8.57 -12.40
N ARG A 29 -5.58 -7.97 -12.91
CA ARG A 29 -5.56 -6.87 -13.89
C ARG A 29 -6.29 -7.13 -15.22
N PHE A 30 -6.95 -8.27 -15.36
CA PHE A 30 -7.45 -8.79 -16.63
C PHE A 30 -8.85 -8.28 -17.04
N ASP A 31 -9.66 -7.72 -16.14
CA ASP A 31 -11.05 -7.32 -16.47
C ASP A 31 -11.42 -5.89 -16.05
N ALA A 32 -10.47 -4.95 -16.09
CA ALA A 32 -10.74 -3.54 -15.78
C ALA A 32 -11.57 -2.84 -16.88
N GLN A 33 -12.85 -3.18 -17.00
CA GLN A 33 -13.82 -2.47 -17.84
C GLN A 33 -14.64 -1.43 -17.07
N THR A 34 -14.59 -1.41 -15.74
CA THR A 34 -15.41 -0.49 -14.92
C THR A 34 -14.58 0.57 -14.20
N GLY A 35 -15.18 1.74 -13.93
CA GLY A 35 -14.51 2.88 -13.29
C GLY A 35 -14.01 2.60 -11.86
N ALA A 36 -14.67 1.68 -11.14
CA ALA A 36 -14.28 1.29 -9.78
C ALA A 36 -12.92 0.57 -9.73
N ASP A 37 -12.60 -0.21 -10.77
CA ASP A 37 -11.33 -0.94 -10.85
C ASP A 37 -10.12 0.00 -10.98
N ARG A 38 -10.30 1.16 -11.59
CA ARG A 38 -9.25 2.18 -11.75
C ARG A 38 -8.87 2.84 -10.42
N GLU A 39 -9.83 3.04 -9.53
CA GLU A 39 -9.58 3.64 -8.22
C GLU A 39 -8.78 2.69 -7.33
N VAL A 40 -9.16 1.40 -7.33
CA VAL A 40 -8.44 0.34 -6.61
C VAL A 40 -7.00 0.21 -7.12
N GLN A 41 -6.80 0.21 -8.45
CA GLN A 41 -5.46 0.19 -9.03
C GLN A 41 -4.61 1.41 -8.63
N ARG A 42 -5.22 2.59 -8.51
CA ARG A 42 -4.52 3.80 -8.09
C ARG A 42 -4.05 3.70 -6.63
N ILE A 43 -4.90 3.19 -5.74
CA ILE A 43 -4.57 2.97 -4.34
C ILE A 43 -3.43 1.95 -4.21
N LEU A 44 -3.47 0.87 -4.99
CA LEU A 44 -2.41 -0.14 -5.02
C LEU A 44 -1.06 0.45 -5.47
N LEU A 45 -1.05 1.27 -6.52
CA LEU A 45 0.16 1.95 -6.98
C LEU A 45 0.72 2.93 -5.95
N GLU A 46 -0.14 3.66 -5.25
CA GLU A 46 0.29 4.53 -4.15
C GLU A 46 0.91 3.73 -3.00
N LEU A 47 0.32 2.59 -2.64
CA LEU A 47 0.84 1.70 -1.60
C LEU A 47 2.21 1.15 -1.97
N LEU A 48 2.39 0.67 -3.20
CA LEU A 48 3.67 0.20 -3.73
C LEU A 48 4.72 1.31 -3.75
N ASN A 49 4.35 2.52 -4.18
CA ASN A 49 5.27 3.66 -4.21
C ASN A 49 5.68 4.09 -2.79
N GLN A 50 4.75 4.05 -1.83
CA GLN A 50 5.12 4.28 -0.44
C GLN A 50 6.09 3.20 0.07
N MET A 51 5.84 1.91 -0.23
CA MET A 51 6.73 0.80 0.14
C MET A 51 8.13 0.88 -0.51
N ASP A 52 8.22 1.23 -1.80
CA ASP A 52 9.51 1.35 -2.52
C ASP A 52 10.32 2.57 -2.03
N GLY A 53 9.64 3.62 -1.57
CA GLY A 53 10.25 4.76 -0.89
C GLY A 53 10.72 4.50 0.55
N PHE A 54 10.46 3.31 1.12
CA PHE A 54 11.12 2.89 2.36
C PHE A 54 12.51 2.37 2.01
N ASP A 55 13.52 3.23 2.18
CA ASP A 55 14.91 2.79 2.27
C ASP A 55 14.99 1.58 3.22
N GLN A 56 15.56 0.46 2.72
CA GLN A 56 15.72 -0.83 3.43
C GLN A 56 16.51 -0.72 4.76
N THR A 57 16.98 0.48 5.11
CA THR A 57 17.71 0.79 6.33
C THR A 57 16.80 1.08 7.52
N THR A 58 15.50 1.29 7.32
CA THR A 58 14.55 1.47 8.42
C THR A 58 13.97 0.11 8.79
N ASN A 59 14.30 -0.42 9.96
CA ASN A 59 13.77 -1.65 10.56
C ASN A 59 12.24 -1.60 10.76
N VAL A 60 11.48 -1.62 9.68
CA VAL A 60 10.04 -1.88 9.65
C VAL A 60 9.91 -3.34 9.22
N LYS A 61 9.51 -4.20 10.15
CA LYS A 61 9.33 -5.64 9.90
C LYS A 61 7.88 -5.96 9.59
#